data_AF-A0A3A1Y901-F1
#
_entry.id   AF-A0A3A1Y901-F1
#
_cell.length_a   1.000
_cell.length_b   1.000
_cell.length_c   1.000
_cell.angle_alpha   90.00
_cell.angle_beta   90.00
_cell.angle_gamma   90.00
#
_symmetry.space_group_name_H-M   'P 1'
#
loop_
_entity.id
_entity.type
_entity.pdbx_description
1 polymer ?
#
loop_
_entity_poly.entity_id
_entity_poly.type
_entity_poly.pdbx_seq_one_letter_code
_entity_poly.pdbx_strand_id
1 'polypeptide(L)'
;MNNNATFTKSNKNKKQDRQDRKPNRAWYRKLALLLGAGGVTYALTAYFLPQLLHLGIDPQKTTSIVAGRFYFSSPLLEVKERGVLSVYASWYGKLSPAQQLQMRCLSKDLSNRRDFYRQLNTWLYQQEVETRTRVYFGMAKVQVDLYDLEMWQYVYGAQWADLTIGSLPALMIEKEAVSLPTANLPMIFQEVKAQEHLNRMALLQQDLYVFTNTNLIKSLEANTKFVKYLIAYPQDFVDLTLEGLFVNGIFIKELPEVIVQRLEEMPLQERRLVLAEGQYWMLGDDPTSIDSVYFGAVSKDKLNGKVFWFW
;
A
#
# COMPACT_ATOMS: atom_id res chain seq x y z
N MET A 1 54.15 -69.57 63.30
CA MET A 1 53.20 -69.31 62.20
C MET A 1 52.80 -67.83 62.31
N ASN A 2 53.62 -66.91 61.80
CA ASN A 2 53.52 -66.28 60.48
C ASN A 2 52.09 -65.81 60.12
N ASN A 3 51.84 -64.50 60.19
CA ASN A 3 51.64 -63.67 59.00
C ASN A 3 51.49 -62.18 59.36
N ASN A 4 52.57 -61.43 59.15
CA ASN A 4 52.59 -59.98 59.02
C ASN A 4 52.10 -59.60 57.63
N ALA A 5 51.07 -58.75 57.53
CA ALA A 5 50.67 -58.07 56.29
C ALA A 5 50.65 -56.56 56.55
N THR A 6 51.80 -55.94 56.32
CA THR A 6 52.05 -54.50 56.41
C THR A 6 51.46 -53.81 55.19
N PHE A 7 50.38 -53.04 55.39
CA PHE A 7 49.71 -52.26 54.34
C PHE A 7 50.40 -50.89 54.19
N THR A 8 51.48 -50.83 53.42
CA THR A 8 52.14 -49.56 53.05
C THR A 8 51.44 -48.93 51.84
N LYS A 9 50.42 -48.10 52.09
CA LYS A 9 49.87 -47.21 51.05
C LYS A 9 50.91 -46.14 50.69
N SER A 10 51.64 -46.42 49.62
CA SER A 10 52.52 -45.52 48.89
C SER A 10 51.75 -44.27 48.43
N ASN A 11 51.79 -43.21 49.23
CA ASN A 11 51.37 -41.87 48.84
C ASN A 11 52.51 -41.20 48.05
N LYS A 12 52.86 -41.78 46.89
CA LYS A 12 53.88 -41.23 45.99
C LYS A 12 53.22 -40.35 44.94
N ASN A 13 53.64 -39.08 44.95
CA ASN A 13 53.74 -38.20 43.79
C ASN A 13 52.44 -37.93 43.01
N LYS A 14 51.55 -37.13 43.60
CA LYS A 14 50.58 -36.31 42.84
C LYS A 14 50.99 -34.83 42.78
N LYS A 15 52.30 -34.55 42.80
CA LYS A 15 52.87 -33.20 42.83
C LYS A 15 53.53 -32.75 41.52
N GLN A 16 53.42 -33.53 40.44
CA GLN A 16 54.24 -33.29 39.26
C GLN A 16 53.50 -33.60 37.96
N ASP A 17 52.40 -32.87 37.72
CA ASP A 17 51.91 -32.66 36.35
C ASP A 17 50.91 -31.50 36.24
N ARG A 18 51.11 -30.44 37.06
CA ARG A 18 50.63 -29.11 36.67
C ARG A 18 51.66 -28.52 35.70
N GLN A 19 51.89 -29.20 34.58
CA GLN A 19 52.39 -28.52 33.40
C GLN A 19 51.38 -27.40 33.14
N ASP A 20 51.85 -26.16 33.22
CA ASP A 20 51.12 -24.98 32.80
C ASP A 20 50.63 -25.22 31.38
N ARG A 21 49.40 -25.74 31.26
CA ARG A 21 48.69 -25.86 29.99
C ARG A 21 48.38 -24.43 29.59
N LYS A 22 49.36 -23.77 28.96
CA LYS A 22 49.18 -22.47 28.34
C LYS A 22 47.92 -22.61 27.47
N PRO A 23 46.86 -21.88 27.80
CA PRO A 23 45.57 -22.13 27.20
C PRO A 23 45.71 -21.97 25.69
N ASN A 24 45.24 -22.99 24.97
CA ASN A 24 45.50 -23.14 23.54
C ASN A 24 44.97 -21.90 22.81
N ARG A 25 45.87 -21.09 22.23
CA ARG A 25 45.51 -19.87 21.49
C ARG A 25 44.47 -20.14 20.40
N ALA A 26 44.43 -21.36 19.85
CA ALA A 26 43.42 -21.76 18.88
C ALA A 26 42.00 -21.81 19.48
N TRP A 27 41.87 -22.18 20.76
CA TRP A 27 40.59 -22.20 21.46
C TRP A 27 40.03 -20.79 21.66
N TYR A 28 40.85 -19.84 22.11
CA TYR A 28 40.41 -18.44 22.26
C TYR A 28 40.02 -17.80 20.92
N ARG A 29 40.73 -18.12 19.82
CA ARG A 29 40.34 -17.63 18.49
C ARG A 29 38.98 -18.16 18.06
N LYS A 30 38.71 -19.47 18.28
CA LYS A 30 37.40 -20.06 17.98
C LYS A 30 36.29 -19.45 18.83
N LEU A 31 36.55 -19.24 20.13
CA LEU A 31 35.59 -18.60 21.03
C LEU A 31 35.33 -17.14 20.62
N ALA A 32 36.37 -16.37 20.29
CA ALA A 32 36.22 -15.00 19.82
C ALA A 32 35.45 -14.91 18.50
N LEU A 33 35.68 -15.84 17.56
CA LEU A 33 34.91 -15.92 16.32
C LEU A 33 33.45 -16.29 16.57
N LEU A 34 33.17 -17.22 17.49
CA LEU A 34 31.80 -17.57 17.86
C LEU A 34 31.07 -16.42 18.56
N LEU A 35 31.74 -15.73 19.49
CA LEU A 35 31.17 -14.55 20.15
C LEU A 35 31.00 -13.38 19.19
N GLY A 36 31.94 -13.19 18.25
CA GLY A 36 31.84 -12.20 17.18
C GLY A 36 30.67 -12.49 16.24
N ALA A 37 30.58 -13.72 15.72
CA ALA A 37 29.48 -14.15 14.85
C ALA A 37 28.13 -14.11 15.58
N GLY A 38 28.09 -14.55 16.85
CA GLY A 38 26.90 -14.49 17.69
C GLY A 38 26.47 -13.05 17.99
N GLY A 39 27.43 -12.16 18.28
CA GLY A 39 27.19 -10.73 18.48
C GLY A 39 26.68 -10.03 17.23
N VAL A 40 27.27 -10.30 16.05
CA VAL A 40 26.79 -9.79 14.76
C VAL A 40 25.39 -10.32 14.45
N THR A 41 25.16 -11.62 14.65
CA THR A 41 23.85 -12.23 14.41
C THR A 41 22.80 -11.62 15.33
N TYR A 42 23.09 -11.47 16.63
CA TYR A 42 22.20 -10.83 17.59
C TYR A 42 21.92 -9.37 17.23
N ALA A 43 22.94 -8.59 16.85
CA ALA A 43 22.74 -7.23 16.40
C ALA A 43 21.82 -7.18 15.18
N LEU A 44 22.06 -8.02 14.17
CA LEU A 44 21.22 -8.09 12.97
C LEU A 44 19.78 -8.49 13.28
N THR A 45 19.56 -9.50 14.13
CA THR A 45 18.21 -10.03 14.37
C THR A 45 17.42 -9.27 15.43
N ALA A 46 18.08 -8.81 16.51
CA ALA A 46 17.41 -8.14 17.61
C ALA A 46 17.29 -6.63 17.41
N TYR A 47 18.24 -6.01 16.68
CA TYR A 47 18.26 -4.56 16.50
C TYR A 47 17.82 -4.13 15.10
N PHE A 48 18.41 -4.71 14.05
CA PHE A 48 18.10 -4.29 12.68
C PHE A 48 16.80 -4.89 12.16
N LEU A 49 16.59 -6.19 12.31
CA LEU A 49 15.42 -6.86 11.73
C LEU A 49 14.07 -6.23 12.14
N PRO A 50 13.83 -5.84 13.41
CA PRO A 50 12.57 -5.19 13.79
C PRO A 50 12.38 -3.79 13.19
N GLN A 51 13.46 -3.12 12.77
CA GLN A 51 13.39 -1.83 12.08
C GLN A 51 13.09 -2.00 10.57
N LEU A 52 13.44 -3.17 10.03
CA LEU A 52 13.25 -3.50 8.62
C LEU A 52 11.91 -4.19 8.36
N LEU A 53 11.43 -4.99 9.32
CA LEU A 53 10.28 -5.86 9.18
C LEU A 53 9.37 -5.73 10.41
N HIS A 54 8.13 -5.37 10.16
CA HIS A 54 7.08 -5.36 11.16
C HIS A 54 6.14 -6.53 10.93
N LEU A 55 6.03 -7.41 11.93
CA LEU A 55 4.95 -8.37 12.05
C LEU A 55 3.75 -7.68 12.71
N GLY A 56 2.60 -7.72 12.06
CA GLY A 56 1.35 -7.22 12.59
C GLY A 56 0.28 -8.30 12.64
N ILE A 57 -0.60 -8.18 13.63
CA ILE A 57 -1.92 -8.80 13.63
C ILE A 57 -2.88 -7.64 13.50
N ASP A 58 -3.85 -7.74 12.60
CA ASP A 58 -4.89 -6.74 12.50
C ASP A 58 -6.15 -7.20 13.26
N PRO A 59 -6.38 -6.74 14.50
CA PRO A 59 -7.51 -7.22 15.30
C PRO A 59 -8.84 -6.58 14.90
N GLN A 60 -8.87 -5.62 13.97
CA GLN A 60 -9.97 -4.66 13.87
C GLN A 60 -10.91 -4.97 12.70
N LYS A 61 -12.18 -5.22 12.99
CA LYS A 61 -13.22 -5.46 11.96
C LYS A 61 -13.51 -4.23 11.09
N THR A 62 -13.38 -3.04 11.65
CA THR A 62 -13.81 -1.79 11.00
C THR A 62 -12.65 -0.96 10.42
N THR A 63 -11.39 -1.29 10.72
CA THR A 63 -10.22 -0.56 10.21
C THR A 63 -9.27 -1.45 9.41
N SER A 64 -9.55 -2.76 9.35
CA SER A 64 -8.84 -3.71 8.50
C SER A 64 -9.58 -3.95 7.18
N ILE A 65 -8.88 -4.70 6.34
CA ILE A 65 -9.41 -5.42 5.18
C ILE A 65 -10.16 -6.68 5.65
N VAL A 66 -9.52 -7.50 6.51
CA VAL A 66 -10.16 -8.63 7.18
C VAL A 66 -9.59 -8.79 8.59
N ALA A 67 -10.46 -8.74 9.60
CA ALA A 67 -10.04 -8.88 11.00
C ALA A 67 -9.40 -10.25 11.28
N GLY A 68 -8.40 -10.24 12.16
CA GLY A 68 -7.69 -11.41 12.67
C GLY A 68 -6.55 -11.90 11.78
N ARG A 69 -6.18 -11.17 10.72
CA ARG A 69 -5.13 -11.56 9.78
C ARG A 69 -3.73 -11.13 10.21
N PHE A 70 -2.75 -11.93 9.81
CA PHE A 70 -1.34 -11.67 10.03
C PHE A 70 -0.74 -11.01 8.79
N TYR A 71 0.19 -10.09 9.01
CA TYR A 71 0.88 -9.45 7.90
C TYR A 71 2.32 -9.11 8.24
N PHE A 72 3.15 -9.10 7.19
CA PHE A 72 4.47 -8.52 7.22
C PHE A 72 4.48 -7.22 6.43
N SER A 73 5.07 -6.20 7.03
CA SER A 73 5.25 -4.90 6.39
C SER A 73 6.68 -4.39 6.57
N SER A 74 7.10 -3.48 5.71
CA SER A 74 8.40 -2.84 5.80
C SER A 74 8.30 -1.34 5.52
N PRO A 75 8.91 -0.47 6.34
CA PRO A 75 9.02 0.96 6.07
C PRO A 75 10.01 1.25 4.93
N LEU A 76 10.87 0.29 4.55
CA LEU A 76 11.86 0.48 3.49
C LEU A 76 11.29 0.31 2.09
N LEU A 77 10.11 -0.29 1.97
CA LEU A 77 9.45 -0.44 0.70
C LEU A 77 8.82 0.90 0.31
N GLU A 78 9.37 1.50 -0.74
CA GLU A 78 8.94 2.81 -1.22
C GLU A 78 7.45 2.81 -1.56
N VAL A 79 6.79 3.89 -1.13
CA VAL A 79 5.44 4.20 -1.57
C VAL A 79 5.52 4.60 -3.03
N LYS A 80 4.86 3.83 -3.90
CA LYS A 80 4.80 4.15 -5.33
C LYS A 80 4.14 5.51 -5.53
N GLU A 81 4.63 6.28 -6.50
CA GLU A 81 4.01 7.55 -6.90
C GLU A 81 2.82 7.37 -7.86
N ARG A 82 2.63 6.15 -8.40
CA ARG A 82 1.55 5.79 -9.32
C ARG A 82 1.11 4.35 -9.13
N GLY A 83 -0.14 4.07 -9.43
CA GLY A 83 -0.68 2.71 -9.46
C GLY A 83 -1.44 2.39 -10.73
N VAL A 84 -2.09 1.23 -10.72
CA VAL A 84 -2.79 0.70 -11.90
C VAL A 84 -3.93 1.62 -12.34
N LEU A 85 -4.61 2.28 -11.40
CA LEU A 85 -5.70 3.21 -11.75
C LEU A 85 -5.20 4.55 -12.28
N SER A 86 -3.94 4.92 -12.02
CA SER A 86 -3.40 6.22 -12.41
C SER A 86 -3.24 6.38 -13.93
N VAL A 87 -3.17 5.26 -14.67
CA VAL A 87 -3.14 5.30 -16.14
C VAL A 87 -4.41 5.90 -16.74
N TYR A 88 -5.55 5.76 -16.05
CA TYR A 88 -6.84 6.26 -16.51
C TYR A 88 -7.02 7.77 -16.30
N ALA A 89 -6.21 8.41 -15.43
CA ALA A 89 -6.29 9.85 -15.16
C ALA A 89 -6.17 10.68 -16.45
N SER A 90 -5.20 10.32 -17.28
CA SER A 90 -4.91 11.01 -18.55
C SER A 90 -6.04 10.89 -19.57
N TRP A 91 -6.69 9.73 -19.64
CA TRP A 91 -7.81 9.48 -20.55
C TRP A 91 -9.05 10.20 -20.03
N TYR A 92 -9.39 9.98 -18.76
CA TYR A 92 -10.57 10.56 -18.12
C TYR A 92 -10.59 12.10 -18.21
N GLY A 93 -9.43 12.74 -18.00
CA GLY A 93 -9.29 14.19 -18.11
C GLY A 93 -9.50 14.75 -19.53
N LYS A 94 -9.37 13.91 -20.57
CA LYS A 94 -9.61 14.30 -21.99
C LYS A 94 -11.03 13.98 -22.47
N LEU A 95 -11.78 13.17 -21.74
CA LEU A 95 -13.17 12.84 -22.09
C LEU A 95 -14.08 14.07 -21.90
N SER A 96 -15.04 14.24 -22.81
CA SER A 96 -16.13 15.21 -22.60
C SER A 96 -16.95 14.85 -21.36
N PRO A 97 -17.69 15.79 -20.74
CA PRO A 97 -18.51 15.48 -19.56
C PRO A 97 -19.51 14.33 -19.77
N ALA A 98 -20.08 14.22 -20.98
CA ALA A 98 -20.97 13.11 -21.35
C ALA A 98 -20.22 11.77 -21.38
N GLN A 99 -19.02 11.73 -21.95
CA GLN A 99 -18.18 10.54 -21.97
C GLN A 99 -17.66 10.16 -20.58
N GLN A 100 -17.32 11.14 -19.72
CA GLN A 100 -16.96 10.87 -18.33
C GLN A 100 -18.11 10.19 -17.58
N LEU A 101 -19.34 10.64 -17.78
CA LEU A 101 -20.52 9.99 -17.21
C LEU A 101 -20.69 8.56 -17.75
N GLN A 102 -20.56 8.37 -19.06
CA GLN A 102 -20.62 7.03 -19.67
C GLN A 102 -19.55 6.10 -19.12
N MET A 103 -18.31 6.58 -18.93
CA MET A 103 -17.22 5.82 -18.34
C MET A 103 -17.55 5.39 -16.91
N ARG A 104 -18.09 6.29 -16.09
CA ARG A 104 -18.51 5.97 -14.71
C ARG A 104 -19.60 4.90 -14.68
N CYS A 105 -20.65 5.07 -15.49
CA CYS A 105 -21.74 4.09 -15.60
C CYS A 105 -21.20 2.73 -16.06
N LEU A 106 -20.44 2.70 -17.15
CA LEU A 106 -19.84 1.48 -17.68
C LEU A 106 -18.91 0.81 -16.66
N SER A 107 -18.05 1.58 -15.97
CA SER A 107 -17.18 1.03 -14.94
C SER A 107 -17.95 0.44 -13.77
N LYS A 108 -19.11 1.01 -13.40
CA LYS A 108 -19.96 0.46 -12.35
C LYS A 108 -20.62 -0.84 -12.82
N ASP A 109 -21.18 -0.86 -14.02
CA ASP A 109 -21.83 -2.03 -14.62
C ASP A 109 -20.87 -3.20 -14.84
N LEU A 110 -19.61 -2.91 -15.19
CA LEU A 110 -18.58 -3.92 -15.36
C LEU A 110 -17.96 -4.40 -14.05
N SER A 111 -18.27 -3.76 -12.92
CA SER A 111 -17.65 -4.08 -11.63
C SER A 111 -17.79 -5.58 -11.32
N ASN A 112 -16.71 -6.19 -10.83
CA ASN A 112 -16.60 -7.63 -10.55
C ASN A 112 -16.63 -8.59 -11.75
N ARG A 113 -16.72 -8.11 -12.99
CA ARG A 113 -16.45 -8.96 -14.16
C ARG A 113 -14.97 -9.28 -14.27
N ARG A 114 -14.64 -10.53 -14.60
CA ARG A 114 -13.24 -10.96 -14.81
C ARG A 114 -12.56 -10.20 -15.94
N ASP A 115 -13.32 -9.74 -16.93
CA ASP A 115 -12.86 -8.98 -18.08
C ASP A 115 -13.03 -7.46 -17.95
N PHE A 116 -13.23 -6.95 -16.72
CA PHE A 116 -13.46 -5.55 -16.38
C PHE A 116 -12.55 -4.58 -17.17
N TYR A 117 -11.23 -4.69 -16.98
CA TYR A 117 -10.28 -3.77 -17.60
C TYR A 117 -10.24 -3.89 -19.12
N ARG A 118 -10.42 -5.10 -19.66
CA ARG A 118 -10.45 -5.34 -21.11
C ARG A 118 -11.60 -4.57 -21.75
N GLN A 119 -12.81 -4.73 -21.21
CA GLN A 119 -14.01 -4.08 -21.74
C GLN A 119 -13.93 -2.57 -21.61
N LEU A 120 -13.45 -2.07 -20.47
CA LEU A 120 -13.30 -0.63 -20.25
C LEU A 120 -12.28 -0.02 -21.21
N ASN A 121 -11.13 -0.68 -21.41
CA ASN A 121 -10.12 -0.21 -22.35
C ASN A 121 -10.65 -0.24 -23.78
N THR A 122 -11.35 -1.29 -24.20
CA THR A 122 -12.02 -1.34 -25.51
C THR A 122 -12.95 -0.15 -25.71
N TRP A 123 -13.76 0.20 -24.71
CA TRP A 123 -14.64 1.36 -24.78
C TRP A 123 -13.87 2.68 -24.86
N LEU A 124 -12.80 2.85 -24.07
CA LEU A 124 -11.94 4.04 -24.10
C LEU A 124 -11.30 4.24 -25.47
N TYR A 125 -10.83 3.18 -26.12
CA TYR A 125 -10.25 3.26 -27.47
C TYR A 125 -11.26 3.63 -28.55
N GLN A 126 -12.54 3.29 -28.36
CA GLN A 126 -13.62 3.67 -29.26
C GLN A 126 -14.05 5.13 -29.07
N GLN A 127 -13.64 5.77 -27.97
CA GLN A 127 -13.87 7.19 -27.81
C GLN A 127 -12.96 7.92 -28.79
N GLU A 128 -13.53 8.73 -29.68
CA GLU A 128 -12.81 9.67 -30.55
C GLU A 128 -12.19 10.80 -29.71
N VAL A 129 -11.37 10.45 -28.74
CA VAL A 129 -10.61 11.42 -27.96
C VAL A 129 -9.60 12.01 -28.93
N GLU A 130 -9.58 13.33 -29.10
CA GLU A 130 -8.53 14.01 -29.83
C GLU A 130 -7.18 13.75 -29.13
N THR A 131 -6.50 12.66 -29.49
CA THR A 131 -5.18 12.29 -28.96
C THR A 131 -4.07 13.06 -29.68
N ARG A 132 -4.34 14.29 -30.12
CA ARG A 132 -3.33 15.18 -30.71
C ARG A 132 -2.37 15.65 -29.62
N THR A 133 -1.41 14.80 -29.30
CA THR A 133 -0.32 15.16 -28.40
C THR A 133 0.79 15.77 -29.25
N ARG A 134 1.01 17.08 -29.10
CA ARG A 134 2.18 17.71 -29.70
C ARG A 134 3.41 17.28 -28.92
N VAL A 135 4.24 16.43 -29.51
CA VAL A 135 5.51 16.02 -28.92
C VAL A 135 6.60 16.96 -29.46
N TYR A 136 7.32 17.61 -28.55
CA TYR A 136 8.41 18.51 -28.92
C TYR A 136 9.72 17.71 -28.98
N PHE A 137 10.25 17.53 -30.18
CA PHE A 137 11.60 16.97 -30.39
C PHE A 137 12.54 18.10 -30.82
N GLY A 138 13.26 18.69 -29.84
CA GLY A 138 14.13 19.83 -30.08
C GLY A 138 13.36 21.10 -30.51
N MET A 139 13.89 21.86 -31.48
CA MET A 139 13.19 23.02 -32.05
C MET A 139 12.10 22.64 -33.08
N ALA A 140 11.97 21.37 -33.44
CA ALA A 140 10.97 20.91 -34.39
C ALA A 140 9.67 20.55 -33.65
N LYS A 141 8.58 21.22 -34.04
CA LYS A 141 7.22 20.80 -33.67
C LYS A 141 6.87 19.59 -34.52
N VAL A 142 6.93 18.38 -33.93
CA VAL A 142 6.45 17.17 -34.60
C VAL A 142 5.08 16.85 -34.02
N GLN A 143 4.07 16.88 -34.89
CA GLN A 143 2.73 16.42 -34.54
C GLN A 143 2.72 14.91 -34.73
N VAL A 144 2.61 14.16 -33.64
CA VAL A 144 2.55 12.70 -33.68
C VAL A 144 1.14 12.29 -33.28
N ASP A 145 0.42 11.65 -34.19
CA ASP A 145 -0.81 10.96 -33.85
C ASP A 145 -0.41 9.65 -33.16
N LEU A 146 -0.74 9.53 -31.87
CA LEU A 146 -0.36 8.37 -31.03
C LEU A 146 -1.00 7.04 -31.48
N TYR A 147 -1.85 7.06 -32.51
CA TYR A 147 -2.42 5.87 -33.13
C TYR A 147 -1.38 4.99 -33.84
N ASP A 148 -0.23 5.56 -34.24
CA ASP A 148 0.74 4.90 -35.14
C ASP A 148 1.93 4.23 -34.43
N LEU A 149 1.97 4.23 -33.10
CA LEU A 149 2.98 3.46 -32.35
C LEU A 149 2.42 2.08 -32.03
N GLU A 150 2.99 1.06 -32.66
CA GLU A 150 2.72 -0.37 -32.52
C GLU A 150 2.86 -0.93 -31.08
N MET A 151 2.13 -0.40 -30.10
CA MET A 151 2.08 -0.91 -28.72
C MET A 151 1.12 -2.10 -28.56
N TRP A 152 0.86 -2.83 -29.65
CA TRP A 152 -0.10 -3.94 -29.70
C TRP A 152 0.35 -5.20 -28.94
N GLN A 153 1.60 -5.29 -28.48
CA GLN A 153 2.17 -6.55 -27.96
C GLN A 153 2.73 -6.51 -26.54
N TYR A 154 2.68 -5.39 -25.84
CA TYR A 154 3.03 -5.34 -24.42
C TYR A 154 1.78 -4.96 -23.64
N VAL A 155 1.57 -5.58 -22.48
CA VAL A 155 0.51 -5.25 -21.50
C VAL A 155 -0.76 -6.12 -21.55
N TYR A 156 -0.69 -7.43 -21.82
CA TYR A 156 -1.69 -8.34 -21.24
C TYR A 156 -1.09 -9.70 -20.88
N GLY A 157 -0.92 -9.98 -19.57
CA GLY A 157 -0.83 -11.36 -19.07
C GLY A 157 0.38 -11.75 -18.20
N ALA A 158 1.32 -10.86 -17.87
CA ALA A 158 2.42 -11.19 -16.95
C ALA A 158 2.27 -10.44 -15.62
N GLN A 159 2.37 -11.18 -14.50
CA GLN A 159 2.36 -10.69 -13.11
C GLN A 159 3.45 -9.64 -12.77
N TRP A 160 4.29 -9.26 -13.75
CA TRP A 160 5.52 -8.48 -13.60
C TRP A 160 5.70 -7.39 -14.66
N ALA A 161 4.69 -7.13 -15.50
CA ALA A 161 4.80 -6.08 -16.52
C ALA A 161 4.55 -4.70 -15.88
N ASP A 162 5.55 -3.83 -15.94
CA ASP A 162 5.41 -2.43 -15.53
C ASP A 162 4.48 -1.70 -16.52
N LEU A 163 3.31 -1.26 -16.03
CA LEU A 163 2.20 -0.73 -16.83
C LEU A 163 2.35 0.78 -17.12
N THR A 164 3.53 1.35 -16.90
CA THR A 164 3.75 2.78 -17.06
C THR A 164 3.82 3.17 -18.53
N ILE A 165 2.67 3.57 -19.09
CA ILE A 165 2.62 4.45 -20.26
C ILE A 165 3.24 5.80 -19.85
N GLY A 166 4.12 6.34 -20.70
CA GLY A 166 5.06 7.43 -20.41
C GLY A 166 4.51 8.62 -19.62
N SER A 167 5.39 9.22 -18.82
CA SER A 167 5.09 10.36 -17.95
C SER A 167 4.63 11.59 -18.74
N LEU A 168 3.47 12.14 -18.36
CA LEU A 168 3.05 13.49 -18.73
C LEU A 168 3.80 14.53 -17.86
N PRO A 169 4.02 15.76 -18.37
CA PRO A 169 4.58 16.85 -17.60
C PRO A 169 3.66 17.19 -16.42
N ALA A 170 4.26 17.47 -15.26
CA ALA A 170 3.55 17.85 -14.05
C ALA A 170 2.73 19.13 -14.31
N LEU A 171 1.40 19.00 -14.32
CA LEU A 171 0.52 20.15 -14.18
C LEU A 171 0.72 20.68 -12.75
N MET A 172 1.37 21.84 -12.64
CA MET A 172 1.47 22.56 -11.38
C MET A 172 0.07 23.01 -10.98
N ILE A 173 -0.53 22.31 -10.02
CA ILE A 173 -1.69 22.78 -9.27
C ILE A 173 -1.13 23.25 -7.92
N GLU A 174 -1.31 24.53 -7.61
CA GLU A 174 -0.83 25.12 -6.36
C GLU A 174 -1.49 24.51 -5.13
N LYS A 175 -0.68 24.43 -4.07
CA LYS A 175 -0.88 23.73 -2.82
C LYS A 175 -1.89 24.41 -1.92
N GLU A 176 -3.03 23.76 -1.71
CA GLU A 176 -3.62 23.58 -0.38
C GLU A 176 -4.17 22.16 -0.31
N ALA A 177 -3.93 21.47 0.81
CA ALA A 177 -4.50 20.15 1.06
C ALA A 177 -6.01 20.31 1.26
N VAL A 178 -6.79 20.18 0.19
CA VAL A 178 -8.25 20.13 0.29
C VAL A 178 -8.59 18.81 0.99
N SER A 179 -8.72 18.84 2.31
CA SER A 179 -9.33 17.75 3.06
C SER A 179 -10.81 17.72 2.70
N LEU A 180 -11.34 16.56 2.30
CA LEU A 180 -12.77 16.43 2.13
C LEU A 180 -13.49 16.73 3.46
N PRO A 181 -14.67 17.38 3.43
CA PRO A 181 -15.45 17.70 4.63
C PRO A 181 -15.84 16.49 5.47
N THR A 182 -15.74 15.28 4.90
CA THR A 182 -15.98 14.02 5.63
C THR A 182 -15.05 13.84 6.83
N ALA A 183 -13.86 14.47 6.83
CA ALA A 183 -12.91 14.46 7.95
C ALA A 183 -13.51 15.00 9.28
N ASN A 184 -14.63 15.72 9.21
CA ASN A 184 -15.34 16.27 10.38
C ASN A 184 -16.63 15.51 10.75
N LEU A 185 -16.91 14.35 10.14
CA LEU A 185 -18.12 13.58 10.47
C LEU A 185 -18.05 13.05 11.91
N PRO A 186 -19.02 13.38 12.79
CA PRO A 186 -19.16 12.66 14.04
C PRO A 186 -19.49 11.20 13.73
N MET A 187 -18.62 10.28 14.14
CA MET A 187 -18.87 8.84 14.01
C MET A 187 -20.15 8.49 14.76
N ILE A 188 -21.23 8.26 14.03
CA ILE A 188 -22.27 7.36 14.49
C ILE A 188 -21.97 6.05 13.78
N PHE A 189 -21.46 5.07 14.53
CA PHE A 189 -21.41 3.67 14.09
C PHE A 189 -22.85 3.16 13.96
N GLN A 190 -23.56 3.60 12.93
CA GLN A 190 -24.80 2.95 12.53
C GLN A 190 -24.43 1.65 11.83
N GLU A 191 -25.23 0.62 12.03
CA GLU A 191 -25.14 -0.61 11.23
C GLU A 191 -25.29 -0.22 9.75
N VAL A 192 -24.15 -0.17 9.04
CA VAL A 192 -24.13 0.03 7.60
C VAL A 192 -24.77 -1.22 7.01
N LYS A 193 -26.00 -1.10 6.51
CA LYS A 193 -26.61 -2.16 5.68
C LYS A 193 -25.60 -2.53 4.58
N ALA A 194 -25.43 -3.83 4.35
CA ALA A 194 -24.41 -4.38 3.47
C ALA A 194 -24.36 -3.58 2.16
N GLN A 195 -23.23 -2.89 1.91
CA GLN A 195 -22.97 -2.32 0.59
C GLN A 195 -22.84 -3.49 -0.38
N GLU A 196 -23.65 -3.49 -1.44
CA GLU A 196 -23.73 -4.66 -2.33
C GLU A 196 -22.61 -4.66 -3.37
N HIS A 197 -22.02 -3.49 -3.69
CA HIS A 197 -21.08 -3.38 -4.80
C HIS A 197 -19.76 -2.71 -4.44
N LEU A 198 -18.73 -3.55 -4.30
CA LEU A 198 -17.31 -3.20 -4.27
C LEU A 198 -16.63 -3.75 -5.53
N ASN A 199 -15.81 -2.95 -6.21
CA ASN A 199 -15.04 -3.39 -7.36
C ASN A 199 -13.78 -4.14 -6.92
N ARG A 200 -13.90 -5.45 -6.71
CA ARG A 200 -12.78 -6.30 -6.28
C ARG A 200 -11.63 -6.31 -7.28
N MET A 201 -11.92 -6.17 -8.58
CA MET A 201 -10.89 -6.12 -9.63
C MET A 201 -10.02 -4.86 -9.53
N ALA A 202 -10.60 -3.73 -9.09
CA ALA A 202 -9.85 -2.52 -8.81
C ALA A 202 -8.90 -2.71 -7.61
N LEU A 203 -9.38 -3.33 -6.53
CA LEU A 203 -8.62 -3.51 -5.30
C LEU A 203 -7.50 -4.55 -5.39
N LEU A 204 -7.73 -5.70 -6.05
CA LEU A 204 -6.74 -6.78 -6.13
C LEU A 204 -5.43 -6.38 -6.82
N GLN A 205 -5.42 -5.26 -7.53
CA GLN A 205 -4.25 -4.72 -8.22
C GLN A 205 -3.50 -3.65 -7.40
N GLN A 206 -4.00 -3.32 -6.21
CA GLN A 206 -3.43 -2.26 -5.37
C GLN A 206 -2.52 -2.82 -4.29
N ASP A 207 -1.56 -1.99 -3.89
CA ASP A 207 -0.67 -2.26 -2.78
C ASP A 207 -1.38 -1.99 -1.44
N LEU A 208 -1.12 -2.83 -0.44
CA LEU A 208 -1.57 -2.60 0.94
C LEU A 208 -0.52 -1.83 1.73
N TYR A 209 -0.97 -0.91 2.57
CA TYR A 209 -0.12 -0.15 3.47
C TYR A 209 -0.68 -0.12 4.88
N VAL A 210 0.24 -0.02 5.82
CA VAL A 210 -0.03 0.21 7.24
C VAL A 210 0.17 1.70 7.51
N PHE A 211 -0.75 2.31 8.23
CA PHE A 211 -0.57 3.63 8.81
C PHE A 211 -1.23 3.70 10.18
N THR A 212 -1.02 4.81 10.88
CA THR A 212 -1.55 5.03 12.23
C THR A 212 -2.44 6.26 12.28
N ASN A 213 -3.42 6.22 13.19
CA ASN A 213 -4.28 7.35 13.49
C ASN A 213 -3.45 8.48 14.10
N THR A 214 -3.01 9.41 13.26
CA THR A 214 -2.34 10.66 13.65
C THR A 214 -3.35 11.80 13.64
N ASN A 215 -4.41 11.67 14.45
CA ASN A 215 -5.58 12.55 14.50
C ASN A 215 -6.37 12.61 13.17
N LEU A 216 -6.32 11.55 12.37
CA LEU A 216 -7.17 11.40 11.18
C LEU A 216 -8.64 11.28 11.60
N ILE A 217 -8.88 10.57 12.70
CA ILE A 217 -10.21 10.42 13.32
C ILE A 217 -10.09 10.69 14.81
N LYS A 218 -10.73 11.77 15.26
CA LYS A 218 -10.66 12.27 16.65
C LYS A 218 -11.20 11.28 17.68
N SER A 219 -12.16 10.46 17.28
CA SER A 219 -12.85 9.50 18.14
C SER A 219 -12.15 8.15 18.27
N LEU A 220 -11.06 7.91 17.53
CA LEU A 220 -10.21 6.74 17.67
C LEU A 220 -8.96 7.11 18.47
N GLU A 221 -8.40 6.14 19.19
CA GLU A 221 -7.15 6.34 19.93
C GLU A 221 -6.03 6.78 18.97
N ALA A 222 -5.16 7.68 19.45
CA ALA A 222 -3.92 7.98 18.77
C ALA A 222 -3.11 6.68 18.60
N ASN A 223 -2.50 6.49 17.43
CA ASN A 223 -1.78 5.27 17.05
C ASN A 223 -2.66 4.05 16.76
N THR A 224 -3.99 4.19 16.67
CA THR A 224 -4.85 3.14 16.10
C THR A 224 -4.32 2.76 14.72
N LYS A 225 -3.98 1.49 14.51
CA LYS A 225 -3.42 1.00 13.24
C LYS A 225 -4.51 0.81 12.21
N PHE A 226 -4.22 1.17 10.97
CA PHE A 226 -5.02 0.89 9.79
C PHE A 226 -4.21 0.09 8.79
N VAL A 227 -4.84 -0.90 8.17
CA VAL A 227 -4.28 -1.63 7.02
C VAL A 227 -5.24 -1.49 5.85
N LYS A 228 -4.81 -0.79 4.80
CA LYS A 228 -5.69 -0.37 3.70
C LYS A 228 -4.99 -0.52 2.34
N TYR A 229 -5.79 -0.75 1.31
CA TYR A 229 -5.36 -0.63 -0.08
C TYR A 229 -5.13 0.83 -0.43
N LEU A 230 -4.04 1.13 -1.10
CA LEU A 230 -3.76 2.45 -1.64
C LEU A 230 -4.31 2.50 -3.07
N ILE A 231 -5.45 3.16 -3.26
CA ILE A 231 -6.26 3.07 -4.48
C ILE A 231 -6.10 4.27 -5.41
N ALA A 232 -5.63 5.41 -4.89
CA ALA A 232 -5.33 6.59 -5.70
C ALA A 232 -4.05 7.26 -5.19
N TYR A 233 -3.34 7.84 -6.14
CA TYR A 233 -1.97 8.34 -6.03
C TYR A 233 -1.94 9.83 -6.36
N PRO A 234 -0.82 10.54 -6.12
CA PRO A 234 -0.68 11.91 -6.55
C PRO A 234 -1.10 12.12 -8.01
N GLN A 235 -1.86 13.20 -8.26
CA GLN A 235 -2.46 13.57 -9.55
C GLN A 235 -3.68 12.74 -9.98
N ASP A 236 -4.09 11.73 -9.23
CA ASP A 236 -5.34 11.01 -9.51
C ASP A 236 -6.57 11.84 -9.13
N PHE A 237 -7.63 11.70 -9.93
CA PHE A 237 -8.94 12.27 -9.69
C PHE A 237 -9.76 11.35 -8.79
N VAL A 238 -10.17 11.81 -7.62
CA VAL A 238 -11.11 11.13 -6.74
C VAL A 238 -12.45 11.88 -6.80
N ASP A 239 -13.52 11.18 -7.17
CA ASP A 239 -14.87 11.73 -7.35
C ASP A 239 -15.83 10.96 -6.43
N LEU A 240 -16.40 11.66 -5.45
CA LEU A 240 -17.44 11.16 -4.56
C LEU A 240 -18.80 11.59 -5.10
N THR A 241 -19.56 10.64 -5.64
CA THR A 241 -20.90 10.92 -6.19
C THR A 241 -21.95 10.16 -5.39
N LEU A 242 -23.23 10.43 -5.66
CA LEU A 242 -24.32 9.70 -5.01
C LEU A 242 -24.32 8.22 -5.43
N GLU A 243 -23.76 7.92 -6.61
CA GLU A 243 -23.63 6.57 -7.15
C GLU A 243 -22.45 5.78 -6.57
N GLY A 244 -21.45 6.45 -5.97
CA GLY A 244 -20.28 5.80 -5.38
C GLY A 244 -19.01 6.64 -5.34
N LEU A 245 -17.93 5.97 -4.94
CA LEU A 245 -16.55 6.45 -5.06
C LEU A 245 -15.98 6.05 -6.43
N PHE A 246 -15.40 7.02 -7.13
CA PHE A 246 -14.69 6.81 -8.38
C PHE A 246 -13.25 7.34 -8.29
N VAL A 247 -12.31 6.63 -8.92
CA VAL A 247 -10.93 7.08 -9.11
C VAL A 247 -10.65 7.11 -10.61
N ASN A 248 -10.35 8.27 -11.17
CA ASN A 248 -10.11 8.44 -12.62
C ASN A 248 -11.26 7.88 -13.49
N GLY A 249 -12.50 8.05 -13.04
CA GLY A 249 -13.70 7.51 -13.69
C GLY A 249 -13.96 6.02 -13.44
N ILE A 250 -13.06 5.32 -12.75
CA ILE A 250 -13.20 3.92 -12.35
C ILE A 250 -14.03 3.83 -11.08
N PHE A 251 -15.16 3.13 -11.15
CA PHE A 251 -15.99 2.80 -9.99
C PHE A 251 -15.22 1.91 -9.01
N ILE A 252 -15.19 2.31 -7.75
CA ILE A 252 -14.51 1.60 -6.66
C ILE A 252 -15.52 0.94 -5.74
N LYS A 253 -16.42 1.71 -5.11
CA LYS A 253 -17.43 1.19 -4.19
C LYS A 253 -18.63 2.11 -4.09
N GLU A 254 -19.75 1.55 -3.66
CA GLU A 254 -20.86 2.38 -3.16
C GLU A 254 -20.48 3.05 -1.84
N LEU A 255 -21.10 4.20 -1.58
CA LEU A 255 -20.84 4.95 -0.36
C LEU A 255 -21.83 4.54 0.74
N PRO A 256 -21.42 4.59 2.02
CA PRO A 256 -22.34 4.38 3.13
C PRO A 256 -23.46 5.44 3.09
N GLU A 257 -24.68 5.08 3.49
CA GLU A 257 -25.84 6.00 3.44
C GLU A 257 -25.57 7.34 4.16
N VAL A 258 -24.89 7.29 5.31
CA VAL A 258 -24.48 8.50 6.05
C VAL A 258 -23.56 9.42 5.24
N ILE A 259 -22.71 8.87 4.38
CA ILE A 259 -21.86 9.64 3.47
C ILE A 259 -22.70 10.20 2.33
N VAL A 260 -23.61 9.39 1.75
CA VAL A 260 -24.51 9.84 0.66
C VAL A 260 -25.35 11.03 1.11
N GLN A 261 -26.02 10.94 2.26
CA GLN A 261 -26.81 12.03 2.84
C GLN A 261 -25.98 13.31 3.02
N ARG A 262 -24.74 13.18 3.50
CA ARG A 262 -23.85 14.33 3.63
C ARG A 262 -23.46 14.92 2.28
N LEU A 263 -23.19 14.06 1.29
CA LEU A 263 -22.85 14.52 -0.04
C LEU A 263 -24.00 15.30 -0.67
N GLU A 264 -25.26 14.89 -0.50
CA GLU A 264 -26.43 15.61 -1.05
C GLU A 264 -26.45 17.10 -0.68
N GLU A 265 -25.98 17.44 0.52
CA GLU A 265 -25.89 18.81 1.02
C GLU A 265 -24.67 19.60 0.48
N MET A 266 -23.72 18.94 -0.17
CA MET A 266 -22.45 19.53 -0.60
C MET A 266 -22.45 19.92 -2.09
N PRO A 267 -21.83 21.04 -2.49
CA PRO A 267 -21.59 21.35 -3.90
C PRO A 267 -20.74 20.28 -4.60
N LEU A 268 -21.03 19.96 -5.87
CA LEU A 268 -20.32 18.93 -6.65
C LEU A 268 -18.80 19.15 -6.69
N GLN A 269 -18.37 20.41 -6.74
CA GLN A 269 -16.96 20.82 -6.78
C GLN A 269 -16.21 20.39 -5.52
N GLU A 270 -16.89 20.35 -4.36
CA GLU A 270 -16.31 19.94 -3.08
C GLU A 270 -16.28 18.42 -2.91
N ARG A 271 -16.91 17.65 -3.81
CA ARG A 271 -16.90 16.19 -3.81
C ARG A 271 -15.83 15.60 -4.72
N ARG A 272 -15.13 16.47 -5.48
CA ARG A 272 -14.10 16.12 -6.46
C ARG A 272 -12.77 16.71 -6.04
N LEU A 273 -11.74 15.87 -6.03
CA LEU A 273 -10.39 16.31 -5.72
C LEU A 273 -9.38 15.67 -6.67
N VAL A 274 -8.33 16.42 -6.97
CA VAL A 274 -7.09 15.90 -7.53
C VAL A 274 -6.12 15.78 -6.38
N LEU A 275 -5.54 14.60 -6.18
CA LEU A 275 -4.60 14.39 -5.10
C LEU A 275 -3.33 15.21 -5.34
N ALA A 276 -2.90 15.97 -4.34
CA ALA A 276 -1.64 16.71 -4.40
C ALA A 276 -0.43 15.76 -4.33
N GLU A 277 0.76 16.31 -4.56
CA GLU A 277 2.01 15.59 -4.35
C GLU A 277 2.10 15.03 -2.92
N GLY A 278 2.48 13.75 -2.80
CA GLY A 278 2.56 13.05 -1.52
C GLY A 278 1.21 12.73 -0.87
N GLN A 279 0.08 12.97 -1.53
CA GLN A 279 -1.24 12.57 -1.04
C GLN A 279 -1.73 11.28 -1.70
N TYR A 280 -2.35 10.43 -0.89
CA TYR A 280 -2.85 9.13 -1.30
C TYR A 280 -4.27 8.91 -0.80
N TRP A 281 -5.04 8.13 -1.54
CA TRP A 281 -6.38 7.70 -1.13
C TRP A 281 -6.37 6.22 -0.78
N MET A 282 -6.92 5.88 0.39
CA MET A 282 -6.83 4.56 0.97
C MET A 282 -8.21 3.97 1.20
N LEU A 283 -8.35 2.65 1.00
CA LEU A 283 -9.63 1.95 1.08
C LEU A 283 -9.49 0.61 1.82
N GLY A 284 -10.49 0.25 2.62
CA GLY A 284 -10.66 -1.16 3.03
C GLY A 284 -11.55 -1.89 2.02
N ASP A 285 -11.46 -3.22 2.01
CA ASP A 285 -12.34 -4.08 1.20
C ASP A 285 -13.60 -4.54 1.96
N ASP A 286 -13.73 -4.22 3.25
CA ASP A 286 -14.97 -4.38 3.99
C ASP A 286 -15.87 -3.14 3.83
N PRO A 287 -17.18 -3.29 3.56
CA PRO A 287 -18.13 -2.18 3.48
C PRO A 287 -18.16 -1.24 4.70
N THR A 288 -17.91 -1.79 5.89
CA THR A 288 -17.91 -1.07 7.16
C THR A 288 -16.55 -0.44 7.47
N SER A 289 -15.57 -0.62 6.57
CA SER A 289 -14.24 -0.05 6.67
C SER A 289 -14.29 1.46 6.81
N ILE A 290 -13.73 1.95 7.92
CA ILE A 290 -13.32 3.32 8.08
C ILE A 290 -12.04 3.54 7.27
N ASP A 291 -12.14 4.35 6.22
CA ASP A 291 -11.09 4.63 5.25
C ASP A 291 -11.12 6.09 4.73
N SER A 292 -10.43 6.40 3.62
CA SER A 292 -10.30 7.77 3.14
C SER A 292 -11.64 8.43 2.80
N VAL A 293 -12.72 7.67 2.61
CA VAL A 293 -14.08 8.25 2.53
C VAL A 293 -14.40 9.06 3.79
N TYR A 294 -13.91 8.65 4.95
CA TYR A 294 -14.16 9.31 6.23
C TYR A 294 -13.08 10.33 6.59
N PHE A 295 -11.80 10.06 6.34
CA PHE A 295 -10.71 10.96 6.79
C PHE A 295 -9.99 11.71 5.66
N GLY A 296 -10.43 11.54 4.41
CA GLY A 296 -9.82 12.17 3.25
C GLY A 296 -8.47 11.55 2.86
N ALA A 297 -7.68 12.33 2.14
CA ALA A 297 -6.36 11.92 1.67
C ALA A 297 -5.36 11.76 2.82
N VAL A 298 -4.49 10.77 2.70
CA VAL A 298 -3.41 10.46 3.65
C VAL A 298 -2.08 10.92 3.05
N SER A 299 -1.30 11.65 3.84
CA SER A 299 0.03 12.11 3.42
C SER A 299 1.07 10.98 3.51
N LYS A 300 2.06 11.00 2.61
CA LYS A 300 3.14 10.02 2.49
C LYS A 300 3.84 9.73 3.82
N ASP A 301 4.11 10.77 4.60
CA ASP A 301 4.79 10.70 5.90
C ASP A 301 4.00 9.92 6.96
N LYS A 302 2.69 9.74 6.76
CA LYS A 302 1.84 8.95 7.66
C LYS A 302 1.88 7.45 7.33
N LEU A 303 2.41 7.05 6.17
CA LEU A 303 2.48 5.66 5.76
C LEU A 303 3.65 4.97 6.48
N ASN A 304 3.32 4.08 7.42
CA ASN A 304 4.30 3.41 8.28
C ASN A 304 5.02 2.25 7.57
N GLY A 305 4.44 1.68 6.51
CA GLY A 305 5.12 0.66 5.72
C GLY A 305 4.19 -0.06 4.74
N LYS A 306 4.78 -0.60 3.68
CA LYS A 306 4.08 -1.42 2.68
C LYS A 306 3.95 -2.85 3.19
N VAL A 307 2.76 -3.43 3.06
CA VAL A 307 2.51 -4.86 3.32
C VAL A 307 2.94 -5.65 2.08
N PHE A 308 3.77 -6.68 2.28
CA PHE A 308 4.23 -7.56 1.20
C PHE A 308 3.81 -9.03 1.41
N TRP A 309 3.23 -9.34 2.56
CA TRP A 309 2.61 -10.64 2.83
C TRP A 309 1.42 -10.44 3.77
N PHE A 310 0.28 -11.02 3.42
CA PHE A 310 -1.00 -10.94 4.15
C PHE A 310 -1.67 -12.33 4.14
N TRP A 311 -2.06 -12.87 5.29
CA TRP A 311 -2.75 -14.16 5.45
C TRP A 311 -3.93 -14.05 6.41
#